data_AF-A0A4S4C425-F1
#
_entry.id   AF-A0A4S4C425-F1
#
_cell.length_a   1.000
_cell.length_b   1.000
_cell.length_c   1.000
_cell.angle_alpha   90.00
_cell.angle_beta   90.00
_cell.angle_gamma   90.00
#
_symmetry.space_group_name_H-M   'P 1'
#
loop_
_entity.id
_entity.type
_entity.pdbx_description
1 polymer ?
#
loop_
_entity_poly.entity_id
_entity_poly.type
_entity_poly.pdbx_seq_one_letter_code
_entity_poly.pdbx_strand_id
1 'polypeptide(L)'
;MIVLFLRILLIALIIFLVYSGFKYLFNPKRKLELAHEQKQFYFLDDHANVRKNFSLTHKGVLFEGEKYLGTTTNAFEVVSIFIWAESMSTLKGLTVEDFTYIEDQIKHRYPFAKVEWKSPIKELLSKKQGH
;
A
#
# COMPACT_ATOMS: atom_id res chain seq x y z
N MET A 1 -36.92 -1.32 -37.23
CA MET A 1 -35.71 -2.18 -37.09
C MET A 1 -34.52 -1.38 -36.57
N ILE A 2 -34.00 -0.39 -37.32
CA ILE A 2 -32.83 0.43 -36.91
C ILE A 2 -33.02 1.17 -35.58
N VAL A 3 -34.20 1.76 -35.34
CA VAL A 3 -34.51 2.45 -34.07
C VAL A 3 -34.44 1.50 -32.86
N LEU A 4 -34.78 0.22 -33.05
CA LEU A 4 -34.77 -0.78 -31.98
C LEU A 4 -33.33 -1.17 -31.63
N PHE A 5 -32.47 -1.33 -32.65
CA PHE A 5 -31.02 -1.52 -32.47
C PHE A 5 -30.36 -0.31 -31.79
N LEU A 6 -30.71 0.92 -32.17
CA LEU A 6 -30.19 2.12 -31.53
C LEU A 6 -30.57 2.19 -30.04
N ARG A 7 -31.80 1.81 -29.68
CA ARG A 7 -32.24 1.74 -28.27
C ARG A 7 -31.45 0.70 -27.48
N ILE A 8 -31.24 -0.49 -28.05
CA ILE A 8 -30.44 -1.55 -27.41
C ILE A 8 -28.99 -1.10 -27.23
N LEU A 9 -28.41 -0.45 -28.25
CA LEU A 9 -27.05 0.08 -28.18
C LEU A 9 -26.90 1.14 -27.09
N LEU A 10 -27.86 2.06 -26.97
CA LEU A 10 -27.87 3.08 -25.91
C LEU A 10 -27.96 2.45 -24.51
N ILE A 11 -28.81 1.44 -24.32
CA ILE A 11 -28.91 0.72 -23.04
C ILE A 11 -27.60 0.00 -22.73
N ALA A 12 -27.00 -0.68 -23.71
CA ALA A 12 -25.71 -1.34 -23.55
C ALA A 12 -24.60 -0.32 -23.19
N LEU A 13 -24.59 0.86 -23.81
CA LEU A 13 -23.67 1.94 -23.49
C LEU A 13 -23.86 2.43 -22.05
N ILE A 14 -25.09 2.64 -21.60
CA ILE A 14 -25.37 3.05 -20.22
C ILE A 14 -24.87 1.99 -19.23
N ILE A 15 -25.15 0.71 -19.47
CA ILE A 15 -24.66 -0.39 -18.62
C ILE A 15 -23.14 -0.41 -18.60
N PHE A 16 -22.48 -0.22 -19.75
CA PHE A 16 -21.03 -0.17 -19.85
C PHE A 16 -20.43 1.00 -19.07
N LEU A 17 -21.04 2.19 -19.14
CA LEU A 17 -20.59 3.36 -18.40
C LEU A 17 -20.77 3.19 -16.90
N VAL A 18 -21.91 2.64 -16.46
CA VAL A 18 -22.15 2.34 -15.04
C VAL A 18 -21.12 1.33 -14.54
N TYR A 19 -20.93 0.21 -15.24
CA TYR A 19 -19.94 -0.81 -14.88
C TYR A 19 -18.52 -0.22 -14.79
N SER A 20 -18.13 0.58 -15.78
CA SER A 20 -16.81 1.22 -15.82
C SER A 20 -16.64 2.24 -14.70
N GLY A 21 -17.67 3.05 -14.41
CA GLY A 21 -17.68 4.00 -13.30
C GLY A 21 -17.54 3.32 -11.95
N PHE A 22 -18.29 2.24 -11.71
CA PHE A 22 -18.13 1.42 -10.50
C PHE A 22 -16.72 0.84 -10.41
N LYS A 23 -16.22 0.18 -11.46
CA LYS A 23 -14.86 -0.39 -11.46
C LYS A 23 -13.78 0.66 -11.18
N TYR A 24 -13.96 1.88 -11.68
CA TYR A 24 -13.04 2.99 -11.46
C TYR A 24 -13.08 3.51 -10.01
N LEU A 25 -14.29 3.76 -9.47
CA LEU A 25 -14.46 4.30 -8.11
C LEU A 25 -14.03 3.30 -7.02
N PHE A 26 -14.24 2.01 -7.26
CA PHE A 26 -13.87 0.94 -6.33
C PHE A 26 -12.44 0.43 -6.53
N ASN A 27 -11.63 1.06 -7.38
CA ASN A 27 -10.22 0.71 -7.52
C ASN A 27 -9.46 1.08 -6.22
N PRO A 28 -8.93 0.10 -5.47
CA PRO A 28 -8.34 0.37 -4.16
C PRO A 28 -7.08 1.24 -4.22
N LYS A 29 -6.41 1.31 -5.40
CA LYS A 29 -5.30 2.26 -5.64
C LYS A 29 -5.75 3.71 -5.52
N ARG A 30 -6.99 4.04 -5.90
CA ARG A 30 -7.49 5.42 -5.82
C ARG A 30 -7.57 5.92 -4.39
N LYS A 31 -7.89 5.06 -3.43
CA LYS A 31 -7.91 5.40 -2.00
C LYS A 31 -6.50 5.71 -1.47
N LEU A 32 -5.50 4.98 -1.94
CA LEU A 32 -4.09 5.22 -1.60
C LEU A 32 -3.61 6.57 -2.15
N GLU A 33 -3.91 6.87 -3.41
CA GLU A 33 -3.59 8.17 -4.03
C GLU A 33 -4.25 9.34 -3.28
N LEU A 34 -5.53 9.23 -2.96
CA LEU A 34 -6.25 10.27 -2.21
C LEU A 34 -5.64 10.49 -0.81
N ALA A 35 -5.30 9.40 -0.10
CA ALA A 35 -4.64 9.51 1.20
C ALA A 35 -3.24 10.15 1.08
N HIS A 36 -2.51 9.81 0.02
CA HIS A 36 -1.20 10.39 -0.28
C HIS A 36 -1.30 11.90 -0.53
N GLU A 37 -2.23 12.34 -1.39
CA GLU A 37 -2.53 13.75 -1.66
C GLU A 37 -2.93 14.50 -0.37
N GLN A 38 -3.71 13.86 0.49
CA GLN A 38 -4.16 14.41 1.78
C GLN A 38 -3.13 14.29 2.91
N LYS A 39 -1.94 13.73 2.63
CA LYS A 39 -0.87 13.47 3.60
C LYS A 39 -1.29 12.60 4.79
N GLN A 40 -2.27 11.74 4.58
CA GLN A 40 -2.80 10.85 5.60
C GLN A 40 -2.09 9.50 5.60
N PHE A 41 -2.25 8.74 6.69
CA PHE A 41 -1.83 7.35 6.71
C PHE A 41 -2.86 6.50 5.96
N TYR A 42 -2.39 5.65 5.04
CA TYR A 42 -3.22 4.61 4.43
C TYR A 42 -2.37 3.41 4.06
N PHE A 43 -2.90 2.21 4.33
CA PHE A 43 -2.21 0.94 4.10
C PHE A 43 -3.00 0.11 3.10
N LEU A 44 -2.47 -0.05 1.89
CA LEU A 44 -3.04 -0.83 0.82
C LEU A 44 -2.32 -2.16 0.66
N ASP A 45 -3.00 -3.25 1.01
CA ASP A 45 -2.41 -4.59 0.98
C ASP A 45 -3.43 -5.66 0.61
N ASP A 46 -2.90 -6.72 0.03
CA ASP A 46 -3.60 -7.93 -0.37
C ASP A 46 -3.12 -9.08 0.51
N HIS A 47 -3.84 -9.32 1.61
CA HIS A 47 -3.51 -10.32 2.63
C HIS A 47 -3.43 -11.74 2.07
N ALA A 48 -4.29 -12.06 1.10
CA ALA A 48 -4.34 -13.39 0.51
C ALA A 48 -3.14 -13.67 -0.41
N ASN A 49 -2.47 -12.62 -0.90
CA ASN A 49 -1.35 -12.75 -1.82
C ASN A 49 -0.04 -12.27 -1.18
N VAL A 50 0.69 -13.22 -0.60
CA VAL A 50 1.99 -12.96 0.02
C VAL A 50 3.09 -12.55 -0.97
N ARG A 51 2.96 -12.90 -2.26
CA ARG A 51 3.94 -12.52 -3.30
C ARG A 51 3.76 -11.09 -3.80
N LYS A 52 2.64 -10.46 -3.48
CA LYS A 52 2.32 -9.11 -3.92
C LYS A 52 2.77 -8.12 -2.87
N ASN A 53 3.56 -7.14 -3.28
CA ASN A 53 3.97 -6.04 -2.41
C ASN A 53 2.74 -5.26 -1.93
N PHE A 54 2.81 -4.75 -0.71
CA PHE A 54 1.87 -3.73 -0.26
C PHE A 54 2.41 -2.34 -0.54
N SER A 55 1.52 -1.37 -0.55
CA SER A 55 1.87 0.05 -0.63
C SER A 55 1.22 0.78 0.52
N LEU A 56 1.91 1.73 1.12
CA LEU A 56 1.34 2.58 2.14
C LEU A 56 1.78 4.02 1.93
N THR A 57 1.01 4.95 2.47
CA THR A 57 1.41 6.35 2.53
C THR A 57 1.35 6.88 3.96
N HIS A 58 2.25 7.81 4.28
CA HIS A 58 2.29 8.55 5.55
C HIS A 58 2.86 9.93 5.30
N LYS A 59 2.19 10.99 5.81
CA LYS A 59 2.60 12.40 5.63
C LYS A 59 2.90 12.80 4.18
N GLY A 60 2.26 12.15 3.21
CA GLY A 60 2.45 12.43 1.79
C GLY A 60 3.72 11.80 1.19
N VAL A 61 4.26 10.78 1.83
CA VAL A 61 5.31 9.92 1.28
C VAL A 61 4.72 8.57 0.94
N LEU A 62 5.06 8.00 -0.21
CA LEU A 62 4.67 6.65 -0.60
C LEU A 62 5.79 5.66 -0.29
N PHE A 63 5.42 4.53 0.29
CA PHE A 63 6.29 3.43 0.63
C PHE A 63 5.77 2.14 0.03
N GLU A 64 6.70 1.25 -0.29
CA GLU A 64 6.43 -0.11 -0.73
C GLU A 64 7.02 -1.10 0.26
N GLY A 65 6.27 -2.18 0.49
CA GLY A 65 6.68 -3.27 1.36
C GLY A 65 6.65 -4.61 0.65
N GLU A 66 7.79 -5.29 0.66
CA GLU A 66 7.95 -6.62 0.10
C GLU A 66 7.86 -7.66 1.21
N LYS A 67 7.01 -8.67 1.02
CA LYS A 67 6.69 -9.68 2.03
C LYS A 67 7.43 -10.98 1.73
N TYR A 68 8.06 -11.55 2.74
CA TYR A 68 8.73 -12.84 2.66
C TYR A 68 8.05 -13.85 3.57
N LEU A 69 7.58 -14.94 2.95
CA LEU A 69 6.98 -16.07 3.65
C LEU A 69 8.08 -16.91 4.29
N GLY A 70 7.84 -17.35 5.51
CA GLY A 70 8.65 -18.34 6.20
C GLY A 70 7.78 -19.28 7.01
N THR A 71 8.42 -20.08 7.85
CA THR A 71 7.74 -21.00 8.77
C THR A 71 7.90 -20.51 10.20
N THR A 72 6.78 -20.35 10.89
CA THR A 72 6.75 -20.23 12.35
C THR A 72 6.60 -21.63 12.96
N THR A 73 6.54 -21.72 14.29
CA THR A 73 6.36 -23.00 15.00
C THR A 73 5.08 -23.73 14.59
N ASN A 74 4.05 -22.99 14.17
CA ASN A 74 2.70 -23.54 13.98
C ASN A 74 2.13 -23.34 12.56
N ALA A 75 2.70 -22.45 11.71
CA ALA A 75 2.15 -22.14 10.40
C ALA A 75 3.17 -21.52 9.43
N PHE A 76 2.78 -21.43 8.14
CA PHE A 76 3.46 -20.57 7.17
C PHE A 76 2.94 -19.14 7.29
N GLU A 77 3.81 -18.19 7.60
CA GLU A 77 3.44 -16.80 7.83
C GLU A 77 4.48 -15.84 7.24
N VAL A 78 4.13 -14.55 7.16
CA VAL A 78 5.07 -13.51 6.75
C VAL A 78 6.02 -13.23 7.90
N VAL A 79 7.29 -13.60 7.73
CA VAL A 79 8.33 -13.51 8.79
C VAL A 79 9.30 -12.36 8.57
N SER A 80 9.37 -11.82 7.35
CA SER A 80 10.21 -10.67 7.04
C SER A 80 9.52 -9.74 6.06
N ILE A 81 9.65 -8.44 6.29
CA ILE A 81 9.11 -7.38 5.44
C ILE A 81 10.21 -6.37 5.18
N PHE A 82 10.53 -6.13 3.90
CA PHE A 82 11.43 -5.06 3.51
C PHE A 82 10.65 -3.84 3.05
N ILE A 83 11.01 -2.66 3.55
CA ILE A 83 10.30 -1.41 3.23
C ILE A 83 11.26 -0.38 2.64
N TRP A 84 10.80 0.33 1.62
CA TRP A 84 11.50 1.49 1.06
C TRP A 84 10.50 2.58 0.68
N ALA A 85 10.97 3.82 0.66
CA ALA A 85 10.21 4.90 0.05
C ALA A 85 10.37 4.85 -1.48
N GLU A 86 9.29 5.14 -2.20
CA GLU A 86 9.31 5.21 -3.67
C GLU A 86 10.27 6.29 -4.18
N SER A 87 10.36 7.42 -3.44
CA SER A 87 11.27 8.52 -3.76
C SER A 87 12.04 8.99 -2.52
N MET A 88 13.32 9.28 -2.69
CA MET A 88 14.18 9.79 -1.61
C MET A 88 13.90 11.26 -1.29
N SER A 89 13.50 12.05 -2.30
CA SER A 89 13.26 13.48 -2.12
C SER A 89 12.05 13.77 -1.23
N THR A 90 11.11 12.84 -1.14
CA THR A 90 9.89 12.96 -0.33
C THR A 90 10.13 12.64 1.14
N LEU A 91 11.25 11.99 1.49
CA LEU A 91 11.60 11.67 2.88
C LEU A 91 11.87 12.90 3.75
N LYS A 92 12.09 14.07 3.14
CA LYS A 92 12.42 15.31 3.85
C LYS A 92 11.29 15.68 4.84
N GLY A 93 11.67 15.86 6.11
CA GLY A 93 10.75 16.27 7.17
C GLY A 93 10.08 15.11 7.92
N LEU A 94 10.33 13.85 7.52
CA LEU A 94 10.00 12.69 8.35
C LEU A 94 10.99 12.56 9.51
N THR A 95 10.45 12.18 10.65
CA THR A 95 11.19 11.95 11.89
C THR A 95 11.36 10.46 12.17
N VAL A 96 12.19 10.10 13.16
CA VAL A 96 12.34 8.68 13.53
C VAL A 96 11.03 8.12 14.07
N GLU A 97 10.28 8.95 14.78
CA GLU A 97 8.96 8.62 15.34
C GLU A 97 7.96 8.28 14.24
N ASP A 98 8.06 8.92 13.07
CA ASP A 98 7.23 8.58 11.91
C ASP A 98 7.52 7.16 11.38
N PHE A 99 8.80 6.79 11.29
CA PHE A 99 9.18 5.44 10.87
C PHE A 99 8.78 4.39 11.91
N THR A 100 8.92 4.69 13.20
CA THR A 100 8.43 3.84 14.29
C THR A 100 6.91 3.65 14.21
N TYR A 101 6.15 4.72 13.95
CA TYR A 101 4.70 4.62 13.76
C TYR A 101 4.34 3.70 12.59
N ILE A 102 5.00 3.84 11.44
CA ILE A 102 4.77 2.97 10.27
C ILE A 102 5.09 1.52 10.62
N GLU A 103 6.22 1.27 11.28
CA GLU A 103 6.64 -0.07 11.69
C GLU A 103 5.61 -0.71 12.64
N ASP A 104 5.09 0.05 13.61
CA ASP A 104 4.03 -0.42 14.49
C ASP A 104 2.76 -0.77 13.70
N GLN A 105 2.31 0.10 12.79
CA GLN A 105 1.13 -0.20 11.96
C GLN A 105 1.30 -1.47 11.13
N ILE A 106 2.52 -1.77 10.69
CA ILE A 106 2.84 -3.00 9.97
C ILE A 106 2.80 -4.20 10.90
N LYS A 107 3.38 -4.11 12.10
CA LYS A 107 3.36 -5.19 13.10
C LYS A 107 1.96 -5.50 13.61
N HIS A 108 1.06 -4.52 13.68
CA HIS A 108 -0.36 -4.78 13.99
C HIS A 108 -1.01 -5.74 13.00
N ARG A 109 -0.53 -5.77 11.75
CA ARG A 109 -1.06 -6.57 10.66
C ARG A 109 -0.25 -7.82 10.38
N TYR A 110 1.06 -7.77 10.63
CA TYR A 110 2.02 -8.85 10.48
C TYR A 110 2.84 -9.00 11.78
N PRO A 111 2.24 -9.58 12.84
CA PRO A 111 2.83 -9.57 14.18
C PRO A 111 4.14 -10.36 14.30
N PHE A 112 4.35 -11.36 13.45
CA PHE A 112 5.55 -12.19 13.46
C PHE A 112 6.62 -11.72 12.46
N ALA A 113 6.35 -10.65 11.71
CA ALA A 113 7.27 -10.14 10.72
C ALA A 113 8.34 -9.26 11.35
N LYS A 114 9.61 -9.56 11.04
CA LYS A 114 10.70 -8.61 11.22
C LYS A 114 10.61 -7.55 10.13
N VAL A 115 10.50 -6.29 10.52
CA VAL A 115 10.46 -5.15 9.60
C VAL A 115 11.87 -4.63 9.39
N GLU A 116 12.31 -4.58 8.14
CA GLU A 116 13.63 -4.09 7.75
C GLU A 116 13.51 -2.95 6.74
N TRP A 117 14.04 -1.79 7.10
CA TRP A 117 14.11 -0.64 6.20
C TRP A 117 15.30 -0.78 5.24
N LYS A 118 15.11 -0.44 3.96
CA LYS A 118 16.22 -0.28 3.00
C LYS A 118 16.93 1.07 3.21
N SER A 119 18.13 1.22 2.65
CA SER A 119 18.87 2.50 2.66
C SER A 119 18.05 3.58 1.91
N PRO A 120 18.09 4.86 2.35
CA PRO A 120 18.89 5.44 3.44
C PRO A 120 18.20 5.43 4.81
N ILE A 121 16.93 5.01 4.88
CA ILE A 121 16.14 5.02 6.13
C ILE A 121 16.82 4.14 7.19
N LYS A 122 17.33 2.98 6.78
CA LYS A 122 18.12 2.08 7.65
C LYS A 122 19.25 2.79 8.39
N GLU A 123 19.98 3.65 7.70
CA GLU A 123 21.15 4.35 8.24
C GLU A 123 20.74 5.45 9.21
N LEU A 124 19.61 6.11 8.96
CA LEU A 124 19.03 7.08 9.88
C LEU A 124 18.61 6.39 11.19
N LEU A 125 17.96 5.23 11.09
CA LEU A 125 17.48 4.48 12.24
C LEU A 125 18.62 3.87 13.05
N SER A 126 19.67 3.36 12.40
CA SER A 126 20.82 2.77 13.10
C SER A 126 21.63 3.81 13.88
N LYS A 127 21.75 5.05 13.38
CA LYS A 127 22.42 6.14 14.11
C LYS A 127 21.74 6.47 15.44
N LYS A 128 20.40 6.35 15.54
CA LYS A 128 19.67 6.59 16.79
C LYS A 128 19.89 5.48 17.82
N GLN A 129 20.10 4.23 17.38
CA GLN A 129 20.29 3.08 18.29
C GLN A 129 21.70 3.01 18.89
N GLY A 130 22.67 3.75 18.33
CA GLY A 130 24.05 3.82 18.81
C GLY A 130 24.35 4.97 19.78
N HIS A 131 23.33 5.70 20.24
CA HIS A 131 23.42 6.82 21.17
C HIS A 131 22.52 6.60 22.37
#